data_AF-A0A813KV50-F1
#
_entry.id   AF-A0A813KV50-F1
#
_cell.length_a   1.000
_cell.length_b   1.000
_cell.length_c   1.000
_cell.angle_alpha   90.00
_cell.angle_beta   90.00
_cell.angle_gamma   90.00
#
_symmetry.space_group_name_H-M   'P 1'
#
loop_
_entity.id
_entity.type
_entity.pdbx_description
1 polymer ?
#
loop_
_entity_poly.entity_id
_entity_poly.type
_entity_poly.pdbx_seq_one_letter_code
_entity_poly.pdbx_strand_id
1 'polypeptide(L)'
;MAAITAFAIPRPVVSNVGPITRSSFHSSPQLPAFGASSSRSELALASLVAAAVTMRQASRHRTAASRAARVVRAAAVELEYGEDLAVPGDSFIVLGLAHCFEQTEGSKLQDVWVLEPVSAATVEVVDNQASTSYEAFIGTTMAKALSQDVSNFPQELLCGHKATWGDNFEFRAGCAARTWMRDHARDVVRLLVPIGEVKTGFNCCVEHKRILNFVHEVKDSDNVKQDMSIDVYGRGEEEVDVDAQIADMYNA
;
A
#
# COMPACT_ATOMS: atom_id res chain seq x y z
N MET A 1 51.29 -4.83 24.61
CA MET A 1 52.11 -3.88 23.81
C MET A 1 51.43 -3.76 22.46
N ALA A 2 50.58 -2.75 22.29
CA ALA A 2 50.82 -1.52 21.49
C ALA A 2 50.89 -1.85 19.97
N ALA A 3 50.12 -1.23 19.07
CA ALA A 3 49.69 0.16 19.04
C ALA A 3 48.34 0.34 18.32
N ILE A 4 47.57 1.30 18.81
CA ILE A 4 46.34 1.84 18.21
C ILE A 4 46.75 3.06 17.40
N THR A 5 46.48 3.06 16.10
CA THR A 5 46.77 4.19 15.20
C THR A 5 45.47 4.97 14.98
N ALA A 6 45.36 6.13 15.60
CA ALA A 6 44.22 7.03 15.48
C ALA A 6 44.30 7.82 14.16
N PHE A 7 43.26 7.71 13.33
CA PHE A 7 43.07 8.54 12.13
C PHE A 7 42.26 9.78 12.50
N ALA A 8 42.82 10.96 12.24
CA ALA A 8 42.19 12.25 12.51
C ALA A 8 41.24 12.65 11.37
N ILE A 9 40.01 13.01 11.72
CA ILE A 9 38.98 13.53 10.80
C ILE A 9 39.09 15.07 10.75
N PRO A 10 39.16 15.70 9.56
CA PRO A 10 39.12 17.16 9.45
C PRO A 10 37.69 17.71 9.65
N ARG A 11 37.56 18.78 10.45
CA ARG A 11 36.32 19.52 10.69
C ARG A 11 35.96 20.40 9.48
N PRO A 12 34.67 20.51 9.08
CA PRO A 12 34.25 21.48 8.09
C PRO A 12 34.18 22.91 8.68
N VAL A 13 34.61 23.86 7.86
CA VAL A 13 34.61 25.31 8.09
C VAL A 13 33.19 25.85 7.95
N VAL A 14 32.69 26.52 8.99
CA VAL A 14 31.41 27.23 8.99
C VAL A 14 31.62 28.62 8.39
N SER A 15 31.09 28.88 7.19
CA SER A 15 31.05 30.22 6.61
C SER A 15 29.69 30.88 6.88
N ASN A 16 29.74 31.96 7.65
CA ASN A 16 28.68 32.89 7.98
C ASN A 16 28.10 33.56 6.72
N VAL A 17 26.79 33.50 6.50
CA VAL A 17 26.07 34.35 5.54
C VAL A 17 25.04 35.17 6.32
N GLY A 18 25.24 36.49 6.33
CA GLY A 18 24.39 37.46 7.01
C GLY A 18 23.04 37.70 6.30
N PRO A 19 22.11 38.43 6.94
CA PRO A 19 20.74 38.58 6.47
C PRO A 19 20.62 39.64 5.36
N ILE A 20 19.93 39.29 4.28
CA ILE A 20 19.53 40.24 3.24
C ILE A 20 18.17 40.86 3.61
N THR A 21 18.17 42.18 3.61
CA THR A 21 17.08 43.10 3.97
C THR A 21 15.93 43.10 2.97
N ARG A 22 14.71 43.25 3.51
CA ARG A 22 13.45 43.54 2.81
C ARG A 22 13.51 44.85 2.01
N SER A 23 12.97 44.87 0.80
CA SER A 23 12.47 46.09 0.15
C SER A 23 11.08 45.85 -0.43
N SER A 24 10.11 46.55 0.16
CA SER A 24 8.74 46.78 -0.28
C SER A 24 8.70 47.69 -1.50
N PHE A 25 7.83 47.39 -2.48
CA PHE A 25 7.34 48.38 -3.43
C PHE A 25 5.82 48.28 -3.61
N HIS A 26 5.19 49.41 -3.32
CA HIS A 26 3.84 49.81 -3.68
C HIS A 26 3.66 49.87 -5.20
N SER A 27 2.45 49.58 -5.69
CA SER A 27 1.59 50.59 -6.34
C SER A 27 0.41 49.94 -7.09
N SER A 28 -0.80 50.30 -6.68
CA SER A 28 -2.03 50.16 -7.47
C SER A 28 -2.06 51.14 -8.65
N PRO A 29 -2.95 50.94 -9.63
CA PRO A 29 -3.84 52.03 -10.01
C PRO A 29 -5.30 51.62 -10.22
N GLN A 30 -6.18 52.59 -9.97
CA GLN A 30 -7.63 52.57 -10.16
C GLN A 30 -8.06 52.80 -11.62
N LEU A 31 -9.21 52.17 -11.97
CA LEU A 31 -10.38 52.54 -12.79
C LEU A 31 -10.30 53.64 -13.88
N PRO A 32 -11.20 53.57 -14.89
CA PRO A 32 -12.47 54.29 -14.76
C PRO A 32 -13.72 53.53 -15.24
N ALA A 33 -14.86 53.97 -14.71
CA ALA A 33 -16.21 53.59 -15.09
C ALA A 33 -16.80 54.50 -16.19
N PHE A 34 -17.63 53.92 -17.04
CA PHE A 34 -18.67 54.54 -17.88
C PHE A 34 -19.87 53.57 -17.81
N GLY A 35 -21.15 53.91 -17.72
CA GLY A 35 -21.89 55.14 -18.02
C GLY A 35 -23.19 54.71 -18.73
N ALA A 36 -24.30 54.69 -17.98
CA ALA A 36 -25.75 54.58 -18.29
C ALA A 36 -26.27 54.46 -19.75
N SER A 37 -27.34 53.67 -19.98
CA SER A 37 -28.74 54.17 -20.07
C SER A 37 -29.77 53.16 -20.62
N SER A 38 -30.88 53.01 -19.88
CA SER A 38 -32.32 52.91 -20.27
C SER A 38 -32.75 52.30 -21.62
N SER A 39 -33.67 51.32 -21.61
CA SER A 39 -35.13 51.53 -21.76
C SER A 39 -35.92 50.33 -22.33
N ARG A 40 -37.10 50.13 -21.71
CA ARG A 40 -38.40 49.66 -22.25
C ARG A 40 -38.55 48.22 -22.77
N SER A 41 -39.25 47.46 -21.93
CA SER A 41 -40.29 46.48 -22.21
C SER A 41 -41.12 46.72 -23.48
N GLU A 42 -41.21 45.70 -24.33
CA GLU A 42 -42.43 45.16 -24.95
C GLU A 42 -42.00 44.05 -25.93
N LEU A 43 -42.33 42.78 -25.61
CA LEU A 43 -42.49 41.63 -26.53
C LEU A 43 -42.55 40.32 -25.71
N ALA A 44 -43.48 40.25 -24.76
CA ALA A 44 -43.81 39.03 -24.04
C ALA A 44 -45.22 38.62 -24.43
N LEU A 45 -45.39 37.88 -25.54
CA LEU A 45 -46.60 37.06 -25.81
C LEU A 45 -46.54 36.16 -27.07
N ALA A 46 -45.36 35.85 -27.61
CA ALA A 46 -45.24 34.90 -28.74
C ALA A 46 -44.42 33.62 -28.44
N SER A 47 -43.97 33.43 -27.19
CA SER A 47 -43.02 32.36 -26.82
C SER A 47 -43.61 31.25 -25.93
N LEU A 48 -44.92 30.95 -26.05
CA LEU A 48 -45.57 29.97 -25.16
C LEU A 48 -46.20 28.75 -25.85
N VAL A 49 -46.19 28.67 -27.18
CA VAL A 49 -46.73 27.49 -27.91
C VAL A 49 -45.65 26.60 -28.53
N ALA A 50 -44.43 27.13 -28.78
CA ALA A 50 -43.31 26.33 -29.30
C ALA A 50 -42.61 25.45 -28.24
N ALA A 51 -42.80 25.71 -26.95
CA ALA A 51 -42.15 24.97 -25.86
C ALA A 51 -42.85 23.63 -25.51
N ALA A 52 -44.12 23.44 -25.91
CA ALA A 52 -44.89 22.25 -25.52
C ALA A 52 -44.67 21.04 -26.45
N VAL A 53 -44.27 21.26 -27.71
CA VAL A 53 -44.07 20.17 -28.69
C VAL A 53 -42.67 19.56 -28.61
N THR A 54 -41.64 20.34 -28.25
CA THR A 54 -40.27 19.86 -28.05
C THR A 54 -40.09 19.05 -26.75
N MET A 55 -40.92 19.26 -25.72
CA MET A 55 -40.85 18.47 -24.47
C MET A 55 -41.38 17.03 -24.60
N ARG A 56 -42.22 16.72 -25.60
CA ARG A 56 -42.77 15.35 -25.77
C ARG A 56 -41.86 14.40 -26.56
N GLN A 57 -40.94 14.91 -27.37
CA GLN A 57 -39.90 14.07 -28.02
C GLN A 57 -38.69 13.82 -27.11
N ALA A 58 -38.38 14.74 -26.20
CA ALA A 58 -37.29 14.58 -25.23
C ALA A 58 -37.56 13.54 -24.13
N SER A 59 -38.82 13.13 -23.90
CA SER A 59 -39.17 12.13 -22.88
C SER A 59 -39.06 10.68 -23.37
N ARG A 60 -39.16 10.44 -24.69
CA ARG A 60 -39.05 9.09 -25.28
C ARG A 60 -37.62 8.60 -25.46
N HIS A 61 -36.64 9.50 -25.56
CA HIS A 61 -35.21 9.14 -25.61
C HIS A 61 -34.57 8.92 -24.23
N ARG A 62 -35.22 9.37 -23.14
CA ARG A 62 -34.67 9.19 -21.78
C ARG A 62 -34.89 7.79 -21.19
N THR A 63 -35.84 7.02 -21.70
CA THR A 63 -36.15 5.67 -21.19
C THR A 63 -35.36 4.55 -21.88
N ALA A 64 -34.88 4.76 -23.11
CA ALA A 64 -33.99 3.81 -23.78
C ALA A 64 -32.55 3.89 -23.24
N ALA A 65 -32.06 5.11 -22.99
CA ALA A 65 -30.75 5.33 -22.40
C ALA A 65 -30.64 4.79 -20.96
N SER A 66 -31.71 4.84 -20.16
CA SER A 66 -31.69 4.28 -18.80
C SER A 66 -31.76 2.75 -18.77
N ARG A 67 -32.34 2.11 -19.80
CA ARG A 67 -32.30 0.65 -19.94
C ARG A 67 -30.96 0.14 -20.47
N ALA A 68 -30.33 0.85 -21.41
CA ALA A 68 -28.97 0.53 -21.86
C ALA A 68 -27.94 0.72 -20.72
N ALA A 69 -28.08 1.78 -19.91
CA ALA A 69 -27.26 2.00 -18.72
C ALA A 69 -27.48 0.95 -17.61
N ARG A 70 -28.61 0.24 -17.62
CA ARG A 70 -28.92 -0.84 -16.66
C ARG A 70 -28.42 -2.21 -17.11
N VAL A 71 -28.22 -2.43 -18.41
CA VAL A 71 -27.66 -3.69 -18.94
C VAL A 71 -26.13 -3.68 -18.93
N VAL A 72 -25.47 -2.51 -18.93
CA VAL A 72 -24.01 -2.41 -18.76
C VAL A 72 -23.57 -2.56 -17.29
N ARG A 73 -24.51 -2.63 -16.33
CA ARG A 73 -24.24 -2.93 -14.91
C ARG A 73 -24.33 -4.41 -14.55
N ALA A 74 -24.38 -5.30 -15.53
CA ALA A 74 -24.40 -6.76 -15.35
C ALA A 74 -23.14 -7.45 -15.92
N ALA A 75 -22.02 -6.73 -15.92
CA ALA A 75 -20.69 -7.30 -15.86
C ALA A 75 -19.92 -6.57 -14.76
N ALA A 76 -20.54 -6.47 -13.57
CA ALA A 76 -19.74 -6.36 -12.36
C ALA A 76 -19.00 -7.69 -12.28
N VAL A 77 -17.76 -7.69 -12.80
CA VAL A 77 -16.71 -8.54 -12.27
C VAL A 77 -16.88 -8.49 -10.75
N GLU A 78 -16.84 -9.65 -10.13
CA GLU A 78 -16.76 -9.83 -8.68
C GLU A 78 -15.45 -9.17 -8.20
N LEU A 79 -15.39 -7.83 -8.28
CA LEU A 79 -14.32 -7.01 -7.76
C LEU A 79 -14.49 -7.09 -6.26
N GLU A 80 -13.62 -7.87 -5.65
CA GLU A 80 -13.54 -8.00 -4.21
C GLU A 80 -13.29 -6.60 -3.61
N TYR A 81 -13.89 -6.30 -2.46
CA TYR A 81 -13.79 -4.97 -1.87
C TYR A 81 -12.32 -4.59 -1.64
N GLY A 82 -11.80 -3.59 -2.36
CA GLY A 82 -10.44 -3.09 -2.21
C GLY A 82 -9.46 -3.36 -3.36
N GLU A 83 -9.91 -3.99 -4.47
CA GLU A 83 -9.07 -4.25 -5.64
C GLU A 83 -8.85 -3.04 -6.57
N ASP A 84 -9.62 -1.97 -6.42
CA ASP A 84 -9.37 -0.70 -7.12
C ASP A 84 -8.19 0.03 -6.46
N LEU A 85 -6.99 -0.36 -6.86
CA LEU A 85 -5.72 0.20 -6.42
C LEU A 85 -5.24 1.34 -7.32
N ALA A 86 -6.15 2.13 -7.92
CA ALA A 86 -5.81 3.22 -8.82
C ALA A 86 -4.81 4.21 -8.17
N VAL A 87 -3.52 3.93 -8.35
CA VAL A 87 -2.39 4.68 -7.82
C VAL A 87 -1.66 5.24 -9.03
N PRO A 88 -1.52 6.58 -9.13
CA PRO A 88 -0.79 7.21 -10.23
C PRO A 88 0.64 6.66 -10.38
N GLY A 89 1.12 6.50 -11.61
CA GLY A 89 2.45 5.93 -11.88
C GLY A 89 3.62 6.75 -11.32
N ASP A 90 3.44 8.05 -11.08
CA ASP A 90 4.40 8.93 -10.43
C ASP A 90 4.33 8.90 -8.89
N SER A 91 3.40 8.13 -8.32
CA SER A 91 3.30 7.95 -6.87
C SER A 91 4.57 7.35 -6.30
N PHE A 92 4.95 7.85 -5.12
CA PHE A 92 6.11 7.36 -4.38
C PHE A 92 5.85 5.99 -3.78
N ILE A 93 6.87 5.13 -3.83
CA ILE A 93 6.90 3.83 -3.17
C ILE A 93 8.33 3.49 -2.77
N VAL A 94 8.49 2.66 -1.75
CA VAL A 94 9.78 2.05 -1.39
C VAL A 94 9.79 0.59 -1.82
N LEU A 95 10.89 0.17 -2.43
CA LEU A 95 11.21 -1.25 -2.64
C LEU A 95 12.23 -1.68 -1.61
N GLY A 96 12.07 -2.90 -1.11
CA GLY A 96 13.01 -3.51 -0.18
C GLY A 96 13.47 -4.87 -0.67
N LEU A 97 14.75 -5.13 -0.43
CA LEU A 97 15.35 -6.46 -0.59
C LEU A 97 15.21 -7.20 0.74
N ALA A 98 14.38 -8.24 0.77
CA ALA A 98 14.19 -9.10 1.93
C ALA A 98 14.97 -10.40 1.79
N HIS A 99 15.66 -10.79 2.86
CA HIS A 99 16.24 -12.11 3.06
C HIS A 99 15.18 -13.06 3.61
N CYS A 100 14.77 -14.01 2.78
CA CYS A 100 13.71 -14.96 3.03
C CYS A 100 14.23 -16.39 2.84
N PHE A 101 13.36 -17.36 3.13
CA PHE A 101 13.66 -18.78 3.01
C PHE A 101 12.56 -19.50 2.24
N GLU A 102 12.95 -20.53 1.48
CA GLU A 102 12.03 -21.50 0.90
C GLU A 102 12.35 -22.89 1.44
N GLN A 103 11.30 -23.65 1.76
CA GLN A 103 11.40 -25.04 2.15
C GLN A 103 11.47 -25.92 0.90
N THR A 104 12.56 -26.66 0.77
CA THR A 104 12.80 -27.63 -0.31
C THR A 104 12.42 -29.05 0.11
N GLU A 105 12.36 -29.98 -0.85
CA GLU A 105 12.10 -31.40 -0.57
C GLU A 105 13.03 -31.95 0.52
N GLY A 106 12.45 -32.50 1.58
CA GLY A 106 13.20 -32.99 2.76
C GLY A 106 13.41 -31.95 3.88
N SER A 107 12.55 -30.92 3.96
CA SER A 107 12.49 -29.94 5.06
C SER A 107 13.74 -29.07 5.23
N LYS A 108 14.59 -28.97 4.20
CA LYS A 108 15.76 -28.07 4.19
C LYS A 108 15.33 -26.68 3.74
N LEU A 109 15.83 -25.66 4.43
CA LEU A 109 15.60 -24.26 4.07
C LEU A 109 16.71 -23.78 3.14
N GLN A 110 16.33 -23.10 2.06
CA GLN A 110 17.21 -22.42 1.13
C GLN A 110 17.01 -20.91 1.23
N ASP A 111 18.10 -20.15 1.24
CA ASP A 111 18.06 -18.69 1.21
C ASP A 111 17.55 -18.15 -0.14
N VAL A 112 16.65 -17.18 -0.07
CA VAL A 112 16.06 -16.50 -1.23
C VAL A 112 15.98 -15.00 -0.94
N TRP A 113 16.34 -14.18 -1.92
CA TRP A 113 16.21 -12.73 -1.82
C TRP A 113 15.05 -12.23 -2.66
N VAL A 114 14.17 -11.45 -2.04
CA VAL A 114 12.92 -11.01 -2.64
C VAL A 114 12.82 -9.50 -2.65
N LEU A 115 12.60 -8.91 -3.81
CA LEU A 115 12.23 -7.52 -3.98
C LEU A 115 10.72 -7.37 -3.76
N GLU A 116 10.36 -6.59 -2.75
CA GLU A 116 8.97 -6.37 -2.39
C GLU A 116 8.65 -4.90 -2.09
N PRO A 117 7.39 -4.48 -2.24
CA PRO A 117 6.97 -3.14 -1.90
C PRO A 117 6.87 -2.99 -0.38
N VAL A 118 7.40 -1.89 0.14
CA VAL A 118 7.53 -1.63 1.59
C VAL A 118 6.58 -0.51 2.00
N SER A 119 5.86 -0.73 3.10
CA SER A 119 4.97 0.28 3.68
C SER A 119 5.73 1.37 4.43
N ALA A 120 5.13 2.56 4.57
CA ALA A 120 5.72 3.64 5.34
C ALA A 120 6.04 3.24 6.81
N ALA A 121 5.12 2.53 7.46
CA ALA A 121 5.32 2.07 8.84
C ALA A 121 6.49 1.08 8.97
N THR A 122 6.66 0.19 7.99
CA THR A 122 7.81 -0.73 7.97
C THR A 122 9.12 0.02 7.87
N VAL A 123 9.20 1.07 7.05
CA VAL A 123 10.40 1.91 6.94
C VAL A 123 10.73 2.56 8.28
N GLU A 124 9.76 3.13 8.99
CA GLU A 124 9.98 3.73 10.31
C GLU A 124 10.46 2.71 11.34
N VAL A 125 9.88 1.52 11.35
CA VAL A 125 10.25 0.44 12.28
C VAL A 125 11.70 0.00 12.04
N VAL A 126 12.09 -0.15 10.78
CA VAL A 126 13.47 -0.53 10.41
C VAL A 126 14.46 0.59 10.72
N ASP A 127 14.11 1.86 10.46
CA ASP A 127 14.94 3.02 10.79
C ASP A 127 15.23 3.10 12.31
N ASN A 128 14.22 2.76 13.12
CA ASN A 128 14.34 2.62 14.57
C ASN A 128 15.11 1.35 15.04
N GLN A 129 15.86 0.69 14.14
CA GLN A 129 16.73 -0.45 14.43
C GLN A 129 16.00 -1.71 14.91
N ALA A 130 14.70 -1.83 14.63
CA ALA A 130 13.99 -3.07 14.90
C ALA A 130 14.54 -4.22 14.05
N SER A 131 14.51 -5.42 14.63
CA SER A 131 14.87 -6.66 13.92
C SER A 131 14.02 -6.83 12.66
N THR A 132 14.67 -7.15 11.55
CA THR A 132 14.01 -7.19 10.23
C THR A 132 14.58 -8.29 9.34
N SER A 133 13.83 -8.65 8.29
CA SER A 133 14.33 -9.47 7.18
C SER A 133 14.89 -8.64 6.03
N TYR A 134 14.73 -7.32 6.06
CA TYR A 134 15.21 -6.45 4.98
C TYR A 134 16.71 -6.15 5.12
N GLU A 135 17.42 -6.16 4.00
CA GLU A 135 18.84 -5.79 3.91
C GLU A 135 19.04 -4.39 3.31
N ALA A 136 18.16 -4.00 2.38
CA ALA A 136 18.24 -2.74 1.67
C ALA A 136 16.87 -2.16 1.32
N PHE A 137 16.77 -0.84 1.26
CA PHE A 137 15.62 -0.08 0.75
C PHE A 137 16.03 0.90 -0.33
N ILE A 138 15.12 1.19 -1.26
CA ILE A 138 15.24 2.32 -2.20
C ILE A 138 13.89 3.00 -2.42
N GLY A 139 13.89 4.33 -2.43
CA GLY A 139 12.74 5.13 -2.85
C GLY A 139 12.63 5.18 -4.37
N THR A 140 11.43 5.00 -4.91
CA THR A 140 11.17 5.01 -6.36
C THR A 140 9.75 5.47 -6.69
N THR A 141 9.39 5.43 -7.97
CA THR A 141 8.02 5.66 -8.46
C THR A 141 7.31 4.34 -8.75
N MET A 142 5.99 4.36 -8.66
CA MET A 142 5.13 3.20 -8.99
C MET A 142 5.37 2.68 -10.40
N ALA A 143 5.46 3.54 -11.42
CA ALA A 143 5.71 3.12 -12.80
C ALA A 143 7.03 2.36 -12.95
N LYS A 144 8.08 2.81 -12.23
CA LYS A 144 9.38 2.15 -12.25
C LYS A 144 9.35 0.82 -11.49
N ALA A 145 8.67 0.76 -10.35
CA ALA A 145 8.47 -0.48 -9.59
C ALA A 145 7.67 -1.53 -10.39
N LEU A 146 6.56 -1.13 -11.02
CA LEU A 146 5.69 -2.02 -11.79
C LEU A 146 6.32 -2.51 -13.10
N SER A 147 7.37 -1.86 -13.59
CA SER A 147 8.14 -2.40 -14.72
C SER A 147 8.80 -3.75 -14.40
N GLN A 148 8.99 -4.06 -13.10
CA GLN A 148 9.67 -5.26 -12.59
C GLN A 148 11.04 -5.53 -13.26
N ASP A 149 11.68 -4.47 -13.76
CA ASP A 149 12.99 -4.54 -14.36
C ASP A 149 14.04 -4.09 -13.35
N VAL A 150 14.83 -5.05 -12.88
CA VAL A 150 15.87 -4.83 -11.87
C VAL A 150 16.97 -3.89 -12.38
N SER A 151 17.21 -3.83 -13.69
CA SER A 151 18.23 -2.97 -14.29
C SER A 151 17.92 -1.47 -14.15
N ASN A 152 16.67 -1.13 -13.84
CA ASN A 152 16.26 0.23 -13.54
C ASN A 152 16.80 0.74 -12.19
N PHE A 153 17.32 -0.14 -11.32
CA PHE A 153 17.75 0.20 -9.97
C PHE A 153 19.28 0.09 -9.81
N PRO A 154 19.88 0.84 -8.86
CA PRO A 154 21.29 0.70 -8.53
C PRO A 154 21.61 -0.72 -8.07
N GLN A 155 22.77 -1.24 -8.47
CA GLN A 155 23.20 -2.60 -8.12
C GLN A 155 23.37 -2.79 -6.61
N GLU A 156 23.63 -1.70 -5.89
CA GLU A 156 23.74 -1.64 -4.43
C GLU A 156 22.44 -2.10 -3.74
N LEU A 157 21.27 -1.92 -4.37
CA LEU A 157 19.98 -2.40 -3.85
C LEU A 157 19.99 -3.91 -3.62
N LEU A 158 20.72 -4.65 -4.46
CA LEU A 158 20.73 -6.10 -4.44
C LEU A 158 21.70 -6.69 -3.40
N CYS A 159 22.52 -5.87 -2.75
CA CYS A 159 23.52 -6.33 -1.78
C CYS A 159 24.45 -7.45 -2.29
N GLY A 160 24.62 -7.58 -3.61
CA GLY A 160 25.39 -8.67 -4.24
C GLY A 160 24.62 -9.99 -4.45
N HIS A 161 23.32 -10.02 -4.15
CA HIS A 161 22.45 -11.18 -4.30
C HIS A 161 21.68 -11.16 -5.62
N LYS A 162 21.25 -12.36 -6.04
CA LYS A 162 20.24 -12.50 -7.09
C LYS A 162 18.88 -12.42 -6.42
N ALA A 163 18.02 -11.51 -6.86
CA ALA A 163 16.69 -11.33 -6.31
C ALA A 163 15.58 -11.72 -7.29
N THR A 164 14.46 -12.19 -6.75
CA THR A 164 13.20 -12.36 -7.45
C THR A 164 12.20 -11.31 -6.97
N TRP A 165 11.16 -11.04 -7.76
CA TRP A 165 10.06 -10.18 -7.30
C TRP A 165 9.11 -10.99 -6.42
N GLY A 166 8.57 -10.36 -5.37
CA GLY A 166 7.62 -11.01 -4.48
C GLY A 166 6.28 -11.30 -5.15
N ASP A 167 5.56 -12.29 -4.60
CA ASP A 167 4.24 -12.67 -5.10
C ASP A 167 3.21 -11.55 -4.98
N ASN A 168 2.25 -11.52 -5.93
CA ASN A 168 1.20 -10.52 -6.03
C ASN A 168 1.74 -9.08 -5.96
N PHE A 169 2.90 -8.86 -6.60
CA PHE A 169 3.66 -7.61 -6.47
C PHE A 169 2.83 -6.37 -6.80
N GLU A 170 2.11 -6.36 -7.92
CA GLU A 170 1.32 -5.20 -8.36
C GLU A 170 0.27 -4.80 -7.32
N PHE A 171 -0.50 -5.78 -6.84
CA PHE A 171 -1.49 -5.56 -5.78
C PHE A 171 -0.84 -5.05 -4.50
N ARG A 172 0.24 -5.70 -4.05
CA ARG A 172 0.97 -5.29 -2.84
C ARG A 172 1.61 -3.91 -3.00
N ALA A 173 2.05 -3.55 -4.20
CA ALA A 173 2.65 -2.26 -4.51
C ALA A 173 1.59 -1.15 -4.45
N GLY A 174 0.40 -1.37 -5.02
CA GLY A 174 -0.72 -0.44 -4.87
C GLY A 174 -1.11 -0.24 -3.41
N CYS A 175 -1.20 -1.32 -2.63
CA CYS A 175 -1.44 -1.25 -1.18
C CYS A 175 -0.36 -0.47 -0.42
N ALA A 176 0.92 -0.76 -0.68
CA ALA A 176 2.04 -0.07 -0.05
C ALA A 176 2.07 1.42 -0.44
N ALA A 177 1.88 1.75 -1.71
CA ALA A 177 1.87 3.13 -2.21
C ALA A 177 0.80 3.98 -1.52
N ARG A 178 -0.38 3.43 -1.22
CA ARG A 178 -1.41 4.14 -0.46
C ARG A 178 -0.95 4.52 0.95
N THR A 179 -0.07 3.74 1.58
CA THR A 179 0.50 4.10 2.89
C THR A 179 1.38 5.34 2.83
N TRP A 180 2.00 5.59 1.67
CA TRP A 180 2.85 6.74 1.39
C TRP A 180 2.08 8.02 1.04
N MET A 181 0.76 7.94 0.87
CA MET A 181 -0.09 9.11 0.60
C MET A 181 -0.50 9.88 1.86
N ARG A 182 -0.23 9.34 3.06
CA ARG A 182 -0.51 10.00 4.33
C ARG A 182 0.47 11.14 4.59
N ASP A 183 0.00 12.24 5.17
CA ASP A 183 0.82 13.45 5.40
C ASP A 183 2.13 13.15 6.13
N HIS A 184 2.07 12.41 7.25
CA HIS A 184 3.26 11.98 7.99
C HIS A 184 4.27 11.20 7.13
N ALA A 185 3.77 10.29 6.29
CA ALA A 185 4.64 9.52 5.42
C ALA A 185 5.29 10.39 4.33
N ARG A 186 4.56 11.37 3.78
CA ARG A 186 5.04 12.28 2.74
C ARG A 186 6.08 13.27 3.26
N ASP A 187 5.85 13.80 4.46
CA ASP A 187 6.61 14.92 4.99
C ASP A 187 7.80 14.47 5.87
N VAL A 188 7.67 13.32 6.52
CA VAL A 188 8.67 12.81 7.48
C VAL A 188 9.33 11.53 6.97
N VAL A 189 8.55 10.47 6.81
CA VAL A 189 9.10 9.11 6.55
C VAL A 189 9.82 9.04 5.20
N ARG A 190 9.34 9.75 4.18
CA ARG A 190 9.98 9.82 2.86
C ARG A 190 11.41 10.37 2.90
N LEU A 191 11.75 11.18 3.92
CA LEU A 191 13.11 11.69 4.11
C LEU A 191 14.09 10.59 4.54
N LEU A 192 13.59 9.52 5.15
CA LEU A 192 14.40 8.37 5.57
C LEU A 192 14.88 7.55 4.38
N VAL A 193 14.10 7.50 3.29
CA VAL A 193 14.44 6.76 2.06
C VAL A 193 14.12 7.62 0.81
N PRO A 194 14.99 8.59 0.46
CA PRO A 194 14.80 9.43 -0.71
C PRO A 194 14.80 8.64 -2.03
N ILE A 195 14.22 9.22 -3.08
CA ILE A 195 14.20 8.58 -4.40
C ILE A 195 15.63 8.41 -4.91
N GLY A 196 15.96 7.19 -5.34
CA GLY A 196 17.25 6.85 -5.96
C GLY A 196 18.39 6.61 -4.98
N GLU A 197 18.19 6.86 -3.68
CA GLU A 197 19.18 6.56 -2.65
C GLU A 197 18.93 5.16 -2.06
N VAL A 198 19.95 4.30 -2.10
CA VAL A 198 19.90 2.98 -1.46
C VAL A 198 20.28 3.13 0.01
N LYS A 199 19.41 2.66 0.90
CA LYS A 199 19.67 2.54 2.34
C LYS A 199 19.96 1.09 2.68
N THR A 200 21.00 0.86 3.47
CA THR A 200 21.46 -0.46 3.90
C THR A 200 21.88 -0.41 5.37
N GLY A 201 22.39 -1.53 5.91
CA GLY A 201 22.92 -1.56 7.28
C GLY A 201 21.83 -1.70 8.33
N PHE A 202 20.71 -2.32 7.97
CA PHE A 202 19.60 -2.60 8.87
C PHE A 202 19.96 -3.73 9.85
N ASN A 203 19.19 -3.82 10.95
CA ASN A 203 19.29 -4.91 11.92
C ASN A 203 18.68 -6.21 11.38
N CYS A 204 19.31 -6.78 10.34
CA CYS A 204 18.85 -7.99 9.68
C CYS A 204 19.05 -9.22 10.60
N CYS A 205 17.99 -9.99 10.83
CA CYS A 205 17.98 -11.11 11.76
C CYS A 205 17.41 -12.38 11.13
N VAL A 206 18.16 -13.48 11.26
CA VAL A 206 17.81 -14.80 10.72
C VAL A 206 17.36 -15.80 11.80
N GLU A 207 17.22 -15.35 13.06
CA GLU A 207 16.70 -16.19 14.14
C GLU A 207 15.24 -16.58 13.88
N HIS A 208 14.42 -15.61 13.49
CA HIS A 208 13.03 -15.80 13.10
C HIS A 208 12.90 -15.80 11.57
N LYS A 209 13.10 -16.97 10.98
CA LYS A 209 13.14 -17.14 9.53
C LYS A 209 11.77 -16.87 8.89
N ARG A 210 11.76 -15.98 7.90
CA ARG A 210 10.59 -15.73 7.04
C ARG A 210 10.56 -16.76 5.91
N ILE A 211 9.73 -17.79 6.07
CA ILE A 211 9.58 -18.87 5.08
C ILE A 211 8.41 -18.53 4.14
N LEU A 212 8.67 -18.42 2.83
CA LEU A 212 7.69 -17.95 1.84
C LEU A 212 6.61 -18.98 1.51
N ASN A 213 7.01 -20.24 1.37
CA ASN A 213 6.14 -21.35 0.99
C ASN A 213 5.65 -22.16 2.19
N PHE A 214 5.61 -21.56 3.38
CA PHE A 214 5.12 -22.24 4.56
C PHE A 214 3.59 -22.35 4.52
N VAL A 215 3.08 -23.57 4.50
CA VAL A 215 1.64 -23.86 4.62
C VAL A 215 1.36 -24.25 6.05
N HIS A 216 0.55 -23.45 6.74
CA HIS A 216 0.10 -23.79 8.09
C HIS A 216 -1.14 -24.69 8.00
N GLU A 217 -0.96 -25.98 8.29
CA GLU A 217 -2.06 -26.92 8.43
C GLU A 217 -2.63 -26.84 9.84
N VAL A 218 -3.82 -26.24 9.96
CA VAL A 218 -4.55 -26.13 11.23
C VAL A 218 -5.07 -27.52 11.61
N LYS A 219 -4.70 -27.98 12.80
CA LYS A 219 -5.16 -29.25 13.37
C LYS A 219 -6.26 -29.02 14.39
N ASP A 220 -7.06 -30.04 14.65
CA ASP A 220 -8.08 -30.00 15.71
C ASP A 220 -7.48 -29.69 17.09
N SER A 221 -6.21 -30.06 17.31
CA SER A 221 -5.44 -29.71 18.51
C SER A 221 -5.15 -28.22 18.66
N ASP A 222 -5.19 -27.44 17.57
CA ASP A 222 -4.98 -25.99 17.58
C ASP A 222 -6.26 -25.24 17.98
N ASN A 223 -7.38 -25.95 18.15
CA ASN A 223 -8.66 -25.39 18.56
C ASN A 223 -8.64 -25.00 20.04
N VAL A 224 -8.14 -23.80 20.34
CA VAL A 224 -8.25 -23.20 21.67
C VAL A 224 -9.70 -22.78 21.91
N LYS A 225 -10.40 -23.51 22.79
CA LYS A 225 -11.77 -23.18 23.19
C LYS A 225 -11.78 -21.84 23.94
N GLN A 226 -12.60 -20.90 23.46
CA GLN A 226 -12.67 -19.53 24.00
C GLN A 226 -13.25 -19.47 25.42
N ASP A 227 -13.99 -20.49 25.86
CA ASP A 227 -14.55 -20.57 27.19
C ASP A 227 -14.55 -22.03 27.64
N MET A 228 -13.79 -22.31 28.71
CA MET A 228 -13.72 -23.65 29.32
C MET A 228 -14.99 -24.00 30.09
N SER A 229 -15.83 -23.03 30.43
CA SER A 229 -17.07 -23.23 31.19
C SER A 229 -18.26 -23.62 30.32
N ILE A 230 -18.14 -23.47 29.00
CA ILE A 230 -19.16 -23.82 28.01
C ILE A 230 -18.71 -25.01 27.16
N ASP A 231 -18.15 -26.03 27.78
CA ASP A 231 -18.05 -27.34 27.13
C ASP A 231 -19.45 -27.97 27.08
N VAL A 232 -20.24 -27.60 26.07
CA VAL A 232 -21.58 -28.16 25.82
C VAL A 232 -21.50 -29.66 25.51
N TYR A 233 -20.34 -30.14 25.09
CA TYR A 233 -20.10 -31.54 24.78
C TYR A 233 -19.08 -32.10 25.76
N GLY A 234 -19.44 -32.09 27.05
CA GLY A 234 -18.64 -32.57 28.18
C GLY A 234 -17.68 -33.71 27.80
N ARG A 235 -16.48 -33.32 27.36
CA ARG A 235 -15.41 -34.22 26.93
C ARG A 235 -14.37 -34.27 28.04
N GLY A 236 -14.85 -34.18 29.28
CA GLY A 236 -14.08 -34.57 30.44
C GLY A 236 -13.90 -36.08 30.38
N GLU A 237 -12.70 -36.47 29.95
CA GLU A 237 -12.04 -37.75 30.26
C GLU A 237 -12.94 -38.99 30.28
N GLU A 238 -13.09 -39.63 29.13
CA GLU A 238 -13.05 -41.09 28.97
C GLU A 238 -13.14 -41.40 27.46
N GLU A 239 -12.13 -42.04 26.88
CA GLU A 239 -12.33 -42.84 25.67
C GLU A 239 -13.23 -44.01 26.09
N VAL A 240 -14.53 -43.77 26.07
CA VAL A 240 -15.49 -44.84 26.32
C VAL A 240 -15.44 -45.77 25.12
N ASP A 241 -15.08 -47.02 25.36
CA ASP A 241 -15.12 -48.08 24.36
C ASP A 241 -16.57 -48.24 23.86
N VAL A 242 -16.83 -47.60 22.73
CA VAL A 242 -18.17 -47.46 22.14
C VAL A 242 -18.76 -48.84 21.83
N ASP A 243 -17.90 -49.83 21.54
CA ASP A 243 -18.30 -51.20 21.25
C ASP A 243 -18.81 -51.91 22.52
N ALA A 244 -18.22 -51.63 23.68
CA ALA A 244 -18.66 -52.18 24.96
C ALA A 244 -20.03 -51.59 25.39
N GLN A 245 -20.26 -50.30 25.17
CA GLN A 245 -21.56 -49.67 25.47
C GLN A 245 -22.68 -50.17 24.55
N ILE A 246 -22.38 -50.39 23.26
CA ILE A 246 -23.35 -50.96 22.33
C ILE A 246 -23.69 -52.40 22.75
N ALA A 247 -22.70 -53.20 23.16
CA ALA A 247 -22.93 -54.56 23.62
C ALA A 247 -23.84 -54.65 24.86
N ASP A 248 -23.66 -53.76 25.84
CA ASP A 248 -24.51 -53.73 27.04
C ASP A 248 -25.96 -53.32 26.73
N MET A 249 -26.16 -52.43 25.76
CA MET A 249 -27.50 -51.96 25.41
C MET A 249 -28.35 -53.01 24.68
N TYR A 250 -27.71 -53.95 23.98
CA TYR A 250 -28.39 -55.06 23.30
C TYR A 250 -28.63 -56.29 24.20
N ASN A 251 -28.01 -56.33 25.38
CA ASN A 251 -28.12 -57.45 26.34
C ASN A 251 -28.98 -57.11 27.58
N ALA A 252 -29.62 -55.93 27.62
CA ALA A 252 -30.54 -55.47 28.67
C ALA A 252 -32.01 -55.79 28.39
#